data_AF-A0A9P8FCL1-F1
#
_entry.id   AF-A0A9P8FCL1-F1
#
_cell.length_a   1.000
_cell.length_b   1.000
_cell.length_c   1.000
_cell.angle_alpha   90.00
_cell.angle_beta   90.00
_cell.angle_gamma   90.00
#
_symmetry.space_group_name_H-M   'P 1'
#
loop_
_entity.id
_entity.type
_entity.pdbx_description
1 polymer ?
#
loop_
_entity_poly.entity_id
_entity_poly.type
_entity_poly.pdbx_seq_one_letter_code
_entity_poly.pdbx_strand_id
1 'polypeptide(L)'
;QYLIPANMMLAHYLEATAPIMLALNNSASTVTSVQMTQLASSIRQGIEDHGIVTINGKQVYAYEIDGYGSANIMDDANIPSLLSAPFLGYLDVNDEVYQNTRSLLLSTRNPYWMHGTVISAIGGPHQGPGYAWPMASIVRILTSDNDTEITEQLAMILNSTDDLGLIHESVNTFNQTDFTRPWFSWANGLFGQMILDLYDRKPQILAQSFQ
;
A
#
# COMPACT_ATOMS: atom_id res chain seq x y z
N GLN A 1 -1.80 -19.02 -8.97
CA GLN A 1 -2.14 -17.90 -8.07
C GLN A 1 -1.22 -16.75 -8.40
N TYR A 2 -1.78 -15.61 -8.77
CA TYR A 2 -1.05 -14.40 -9.14
C TYR A 2 -1.46 -13.30 -8.18
N LEU A 3 -0.57 -12.95 -7.25
CA LEU A 3 -0.75 -11.86 -6.30
C LEU A 3 -0.45 -10.54 -7.03
N ILE A 4 -1.49 -9.74 -7.28
CA ILE A 4 -1.40 -8.56 -8.16
C ILE A 4 -0.42 -7.52 -7.60
N PRO A 5 -0.48 -7.07 -6.33
CA PRO A 5 0.48 -6.12 -5.78
C PRO A 5 1.95 -6.56 -5.89
N ALA A 6 2.23 -7.85 -5.69
CA ALA A 6 3.57 -8.38 -5.83
C ALA A 6 4.06 -8.37 -7.29
N ASN A 7 3.17 -8.66 -8.24
CA ASN A 7 3.50 -8.56 -9.66
C ASN A 7 3.67 -7.10 -10.11
N MET A 8 2.90 -6.17 -9.56
CA MET A 8 3.10 -4.72 -9.75
C MET A 8 4.50 -4.29 -9.29
N MET A 9 4.88 -4.68 -8.06
CA MET A 9 6.22 -4.41 -7.52
C MET A 9 7.32 -5.01 -8.40
N LEU A 10 7.18 -6.27 -8.81
CA LEU A 10 8.16 -6.95 -9.65
C LEU A 10 8.34 -6.24 -11.00
N ALA A 11 7.24 -5.90 -11.69
CA ALA A 11 7.29 -5.20 -12.97
C ALA A 11 7.97 -3.83 -12.84
N HIS A 12 7.58 -3.03 -11.84
CA HIS A 12 8.20 -1.72 -11.61
C HIS A 12 9.71 -1.82 -11.37
N TYR A 13 10.15 -2.72 -10.48
CA TYR A 13 11.57 -2.81 -10.17
C TYR A 13 12.40 -3.45 -11.28
N LEU A 14 11.84 -4.35 -12.09
CA LEU A 14 12.51 -4.82 -13.32
C LEU A 14 12.76 -3.65 -14.29
N GLU A 15 11.77 -2.78 -14.49
CA GLU A 15 11.92 -1.57 -15.33
C GLU A 15 12.95 -0.60 -14.75
N ALA A 16 12.86 -0.29 -13.46
CA ALA A 16 13.75 0.67 -12.80
C ALA A 16 15.21 0.19 -12.78
N THR A 17 15.46 -1.13 -12.72
CA THR A 17 16.81 -1.70 -12.62
C THR A 17 17.40 -2.14 -13.96
N ALA A 18 16.61 -2.27 -15.02
CA ALA A 18 17.10 -2.61 -16.36
C ALA A 18 18.17 -1.61 -16.89
N PRO A 19 18.04 -0.28 -16.70
CA PRO A 19 19.08 0.68 -17.06
C PRO A 19 20.39 0.50 -16.28
N ILE A 20 20.29 0.11 -14.99
CA ILE A 20 21.48 -0.16 -14.15
C ILE A 20 22.24 -1.37 -14.71
N MET A 21 21.51 -2.42 -15.09
CA MET A 21 22.09 -3.59 -15.72
C MET A 21 22.77 -3.23 -17.05
N LEU A 22 22.10 -2.44 -17.90
CA LEU A 22 22.67 -1.99 -19.17
C LEU A 22 23.97 -1.17 -18.98
N ALA A 23 24.06 -0.37 -17.92
CA ALA A 23 25.22 0.46 -17.61
C ALA A 23 26.49 -0.33 -17.28
N LEU A 24 26.39 -1.65 -17.02
CA LEU A 24 27.56 -2.52 -16.84
C LEU A 24 28.33 -2.80 -18.14
N ASN A 25 27.78 -2.39 -19.30
CA ASN A 25 28.44 -2.30 -20.59
C ASN A 25 29.17 -3.59 -21.05
N ASN A 26 28.52 -4.74 -20.86
CA ASN A 26 28.99 -6.02 -21.39
C ASN A 26 27.83 -6.82 -22.01
N SER A 27 28.15 -7.80 -22.87
CA SER A 27 27.14 -8.54 -23.64
C SER A 27 26.11 -9.26 -22.76
N ALA A 28 26.56 -9.88 -21.66
CA ALA A 28 25.65 -10.57 -20.74
C ALA A 28 24.68 -9.59 -20.09
N SER A 29 25.18 -8.46 -19.59
CA SER A 29 24.36 -7.42 -18.97
C SER A 29 23.36 -6.78 -19.94
N THR A 30 23.74 -6.60 -21.22
CA THR A 30 22.82 -6.09 -22.24
C THR A 30 21.66 -7.06 -22.48
N VAL A 31 21.96 -8.36 -22.60
CA VAL A 31 20.93 -9.40 -22.76
C VAL A 31 20.00 -9.45 -21.54
N THR A 32 20.56 -9.42 -20.33
CA THR A 32 19.77 -9.42 -19.09
C THR A 32 18.88 -8.19 -18.99
N SER A 33 19.38 -7.00 -19.33
CA SER A 33 18.57 -5.76 -19.33
C SER A 33 17.36 -5.86 -20.29
N VAL A 34 17.55 -6.42 -21.49
CA VAL A 34 16.46 -6.67 -22.43
C VAL A 34 15.44 -7.66 -21.85
N GLN A 35 15.89 -8.76 -21.25
CA GLN A 35 15.01 -9.75 -20.62
C GLN A 35 14.20 -9.14 -19.46
N MET A 36 14.82 -8.29 -18.64
CA MET A 36 14.13 -7.58 -17.55
C MET A 36 13.02 -6.68 -18.09
N THR A 37 13.33 -5.89 -19.13
CA THR A 37 12.36 -4.99 -19.78
C THR A 37 11.19 -5.76 -20.38
N GLN A 38 11.47 -6.86 -21.09
CA GLN A 38 10.45 -7.71 -21.70
C GLN A 38 9.57 -8.38 -20.65
N LEU A 39 10.16 -8.90 -19.56
CA LEU A 39 9.43 -9.52 -18.48
C LEU A 39 8.51 -8.51 -17.78
N ALA A 40 9.00 -7.31 -17.48
CA ALA A 40 8.19 -6.26 -16.88
C ALA A 40 6.98 -5.89 -17.75
N SER A 41 7.20 -5.66 -19.05
CA SER A 41 6.13 -5.35 -20.00
C SER A 41 5.10 -6.48 -20.09
N SER A 42 5.55 -7.75 -20.11
CA SER A 42 4.67 -8.92 -20.12
C SER A 42 3.83 -9.01 -18.85
N ILE A 43 4.42 -8.75 -17.67
CA ILE A 43 3.70 -8.74 -16.40
C ILE A 43 2.67 -7.61 -16.37
N ARG A 44 3.02 -6.39 -16.80
CA ARG A 44 2.07 -5.26 -16.89
C ARG A 44 0.88 -5.59 -17.76
N GLN A 45 1.12 -6.11 -18.96
CA GLN A 45 0.06 -6.53 -19.86
C GLN A 45 -0.83 -7.61 -19.23
N GLY A 46 -0.23 -8.60 -18.55
CA GLY A 46 -0.99 -9.62 -17.84
C GLY A 46 -1.87 -9.06 -16.70
N ILE A 47 -1.39 -8.04 -15.99
CA ILE A 47 -2.19 -7.34 -14.95
C ILE A 47 -3.32 -6.54 -15.59
N GLU A 48 -3.08 -5.85 -16.70
CA GLU A 48 -4.13 -5.09 -17.42
C GLU A 48 -5.21 -6.02 -17.99
N ASP A 49 -4.81 -7.14 -18.59
CA ASP A 49 -5.72 -8.08 -19.24
C ASP A 49 -6.53 -8.93 -18.24
N HIS A 50 -5.96 -9.22 -17.07
CA HIS A 50 -6.53 -10.22 -16.15
C HIS A 50 -6.67 -9.75 -14.70
N GLY A 51 -5.88 -8.78 -14.26
CA GLY A 51 -5.88 -8.26 -12.90
C GLY A 51 -6.97 -7.21 -12.64
N ILE A 52 -7.63 -6.70 -13.67
CA ILE A 52 -8.71 -5.71 -13.57
C ILE A 52 -10.07 -6.39 -13.72
N VAL A 53 -10.96 -6.18 -12.75
CA VAL A 53 -12.32 -6.72 -12.75
C VAL A 53 -13.36 -5.61 -12.59
N THR A 54 -14.60 -5.88 -12.99
CA THR A 54 -15.71 -4.93 -12.84
C THR A 54 -16.51 -5.21 -11.57
N ILE A 55 -16.55 -4.26 -10.65
CA ILE A 55 -17.38 -4.30 -9.43
C ILE A 55 -18.32 -3.10 -9.45
N ASN A 56 -19.64 -3.35 -9.43
CA ASN A 56 -20.69 -2.33 -9.53
C ASN A 56 -20.50 -1.33 -10.70
N GLY A 57 -20.07 -1.83 -11.86
CA GLY A 57 -19.85 -0.99 -13.05
C GLY A 57 -18.57 -0.14 -13.02
N LYS A 58 -17.70 -0.32 -12.03
CA LYS A 58 -16.37 0.30 -11.97
C LYS A 58 -15.27 -0.73 -12.13
N GLN A 59 -14.22 -0.38 -12.85
CA GLN A 59 -13.01 -1.19 -12.94
C GLN A 59 -12.17 -1.03 -11.68
N VAL A 60 -11.71 -2.15 -11.11
CA VAL A 60 -10.83 -2.21 -9.94
C VAL A 60 -9.78 -3.31 -10.12
N TYR A 61 -8.63 -3.15 -9.47
CA TYR A 61 -7.65 -4.22 -9.38
C TYR A 61 -8.11 -5.27 -8.37
N ALA A 62 -8.03 -6.55 -8.76
CA ALA A 62 -8.15 -7.66 -7.84
C ALA A 62 -6.88 -7.79 -7.00
N TYR A 63 -6.98 -8.30 -5.78
CA TYR A 63 -5.82 -8.60 -4.94
C TYR A 63 -5.06 -9.80 -5.49
N GLU A 64 -5.79 -10.85 -5.84
CA GLU A 64 -5.26 -12.08 -6.42
C GLU A 64 -6.17 -12.58 -7.53
N ILE A 65 -5.57 -13.22 -8.52
CA ILE A 65 -6.28 -13.96 -9.57
C ILE A 65 -5.68 -15.36 -9.74
N ASP A 66 -6.45 -16.28 -10.32
CA ASP A 66 -5.99 -17.64 -10.59
C ASP A 66 -5.60 -17.90 -12.07
N GLY A 67 -5.98 -16.99 -12.98
CA GLY A 67 -5.81 -17.16 -14.43
C GLY A 67 -6.92 -18.00 -15.10
N TYR A 68 -7.90 -18.48 -14.34
CA TYR A 68 -9.07 -19.24 -14.80
C TYR A 68 -10.39 -18.45 -14.66
N GLY A 69 -10.31 -17.21 -14.18
CA GLY A 69 -11.43 -16.27 -14.07
C GLY A 69 -11.85 -15.95 -12.63
N SER A 70 -11.23 -16.57 -11.61
CA SER A 70 -11.49 -16.21 -10.22
C SER A 70 -10.64 -15.00 -9.82
N ALA A 71 -11.25 -14.11 -9.03
CA ALA A 71 -10.61 -12.92 -8.49
C ALA A 71 -10.95 -12.74 -7.00
N ASN A 72 -9.94 -12.50 -6.19
CA ASN A 72 -10.07 -12.15 -4.78
C ASN A 72 -10.10 -10.63 -4.61
N ILE A 73 -11.16 -10.10 -4.00
CA ILE A 73 -11.38 -8.65 -3.85
C ILE A 73 -11.18 -8.27 -2.39
N MET A 74 -9.97 -7.83 -2.08
CA MET A 74 -9.54 -7.40 -0.75
C MET A 74 -8.28 -6.54 -0.88
N ASP A 75 -7.71 -6.13 0.24
CA ASP A 75 -6.29 -5.76 0.31
C ASP A 75 -5.76 -6.14 1.69
N ASP A 76 -4.45 -6.20 1.81
CA ASP A 76 -3.72 -6.47 3.06
C ASP A 76 -2.84 -5.27 3.42
N ALA A 77 -2.55 -5.10 4.71
CA ALA A 77 -1.75 -3.99 5.20
C ALA A 77 -0.26 -4.05 4.82
N ASN A 78 0.28 -5.24 4.56
CA ASN A 78 1.68 -5.41 4.21
C ASN A 78 1.97 -4.87 2.80
N ILE A 79 3.11 -4.19 2.65
CA ILE A 79 3.60 -3.71 1.34
C ILE A 79 4.43 -4.85 0.70
N PRO A 80 4.19 -5.22 -0.57
CA PRO A 80 3.31 -4.56 -1.54
C PRO A 80 1.81 -4.90 -1.35
N SER A 81 0.99 -3.85 -1.27
CA SER A 81 -0.48 -3.89 -1.26
C SER A 81 -1.04 -3.12 -2.46
N LEU A 82 -2.33 -3.32 -2.79
CA LEU A 82 -2.98 -2.55 -3.85
C LEU A 82 -3.01 -1.06 -3.51
N LEU A 83 -3.26 -0.72 -2.23
CA LEU A 83 -3.22 0.66 -1.74
C LEU A 83 -1.85 1.32 -1.99
N SER A 84 -0.77 0.54 -1.87
CA SER A 84 0.62 1.01 -2.03
C SER A 84 1.12 1.14 -3.47
N ALA A 85 0.31 0.79 -4.48
CA ALA A 85 0.78 0.76 -5.87
C ALA A 85 1.38 2.10 -6.36
N PRO A 86 0.83 3.29 -6.03
CA PRO A 86 1.49 4.55 -6.35
C PRO A 86 2.74 4.83 -5.52
N PHE A 87 2.74 4.45 -4.24
CA PHE A 87 3.91 4.58 -3.36
C PHE A 87 5.12 3.77 -3.91
N LEU A 88 4.85 2.62 -4.53
CA LEU A 88 5.88 1.81 -5.21
C LEU A 88 6.29 2.37 -6.58
N GLY A 89 5.63 3.42 -7.09
CA GLY A 89 5.87 3.96 -8.42
C GLY A 89 5.30 3.12 -9.57
N TYR A 90 4.40 2.16 -9.28
CA TYR A 90 3.81 1.31 -10.32
C TYR A 90 2.66 2.00 -11.09
N LEU A 91 1.83 2.77 -10.38
CA LEU A 91 0.71 3.55 -10.92
C LEU A 91 0.84 5.03 -10.58
N ASP A 92 0.22 5.89 -11.41
CA ASP A 92 -0.06 7.26 -11.01
C ASP A 92 -1.13 7.27 -9.90
N VAL A 93 -0.99 8.16 -8.92
CA VAL A 93 -1.99 8.28 -7.84
C VAL A 93 -3.36 8.67 -8.39
N ASN A 94 -3.44 9.33 -9.54
CA ASN A 94 -4.69 9.74 -10.19
C ASN A 94 -5.22 8.72 -11.21
N ASP A 95 -4.60 7.54 -11.34
CA ASP A 95 -5.13 6.48 -12.19
C ASP A 95 -6.57 6.13 -11.78
N GLU A 96 -7.48 6.07 -12.76
CA GLU A 96 -8.90 5.92 -12.49
C GLU A 96 -9.22 4.56 -11.86
N VAL A 97 -8.56 3.50 -12.33
CA VAL A 97 -8.75 2.14 -11.80
C VAL A 97 -8.19 2.06 -10.38
N TYR A 98 -7.04 2.68 -10.10
CA TYR A 98 -6.48 2.81 -8.77
C TYR A 98 -7.43 3.57 -7.84
N GLN A 99 -7.99 4.71 -8.26
CA GLN A 99 -8.90 5.48 -7.41
C GLN A 99 -10.20 4.73 -7.10
N ASN A 100 -10.75 4.00 -8.09
CA ASN A 100 -11.87 3.09 -7.86
C ASN A 100 -11.50 1.96 -6.90
N THR A 101 -10.29 1.40 -7.04
CA THR A 101 -9.76 0.36 -6.15
C THR A 101 -9.60 0.91 -4.73
N ARG A 102 -8.86 2.01 -4.54
CA ARG A 102 -8.68 2.71 -3.25
C ARG A 102 -10.01 2.94 -2.54
N SER A 103 -11.02 3.46 -3.24
CA SER A 103 -12.34 3.69 -2.66
C SER A 103 -13.02 2.40 -2.19
N LEU A 104 -12.85 1.28 -2.92
CA LEU A 104 -13.36 -0.02 -2.51
C LEU A 104 -12.61 -0.56 -1.29
N LEU A 105 -11.28 -0.44 -1.29
CA LEU A 105 -10.41 -0.97 -0.23
C LEU A 105 -10.59 -0.29 1.12
N LEU A 106 -10.90 1.01 1.10
CA LEU A 106 -11.18 1.85 2.28
C LEU A 106 -12.67 1.85 2.63
N SER A 107 -13.36 0.74 2.40
CA SER A 107 -14.78 0.56 2.68
C SER A 107 -15.07 -0.85 3.21
N THR A 108 -16.28 -1.07 3.72
CA THR A 108 -16.74 -2.39 4.19
C THR A 108 -16.81 -3.47 3.10
N ARG A 109 -16.48 -3.13 1.83
CA ARG A 109 -16.32 -4.11 0.76
C ARG A 109 -15.00 -4.86 0.82
N ASN A 110 -13.97 -4.28 1.42
CA ASN A 110 -12.77 -5.02 1.77
C ASN A 110 -13.03 -5.78 3.08
N PRO A 111 -12.94 -7.11 3.10
CA PRO A 111 -13.17 -7.90 4.32
C PRO A 111 -12.16 -7.57 5.45
N TYR A 112 -11.04 -6.94 5.11
CA TYR A 112 -10.00 -6.53 6.06
C TYR A 112 -9.95 -5.01 6.27
N TRP A 113 -10.97 -4.26 5.85
CA TRP A 113 -11.16 -2.88 6.30
C TRP A 113 -11.63 -2.88 7.75
N MET A 114 -10.73 -2.50 8.67
CA MET A 114 -11.03 -2.45 10.10
C MET A 114 -11.46 -1.03 10.48
N HIS A 115 -12.54 -0.92 11.26
CA HIS A 115 -13.09 0.36 11.68
C HIS A 115 -13.38 0.36 13.18
N GLY A 116 -12.91 1.40 13.87
CA GLY A 116 -13.21 1.65 15.27
C GLY A 116 -12.71 3.02 15.71
N THR A 117 -12.92 3.31 16.99
CA THR A 117 -12.70 4.64 17.58
C THR A 117 -11.24 4.98 17.84
N VAL A 118 -10.36 3.97 17.93
CA VAL A 118 -8.92 4.18 18.15
C VAL A 118 -8.22 4.41 16.81
N ILE A 119 -8.41 3.49 15.87
CA ILE A 119 -7.79 3.53 14.55
C ILE A 119 -8.71 2.83 13.55
N SER A 120 -8.78 3.36 12.32
CA SER A 120 -9.48 2.74 11.20
C SER A 120 -8.52 2.60 10.02
N ALA A 121 -8.12 1.37 9.71
CA ALA A 121 -7.16 1.06 8.67
C ALA A 121 -7.37 -0.36 8.14
N ILE A 122 -6.74 -0.67 7.01
CA ILE A 122 -6.68 -2.05 6.51
C ILE A 122 -5.83 -2.89 7.48
N GLY A 123 -6.29 -4.10 7.78
CA GLY A 123 -5.55 -5.12 8.51
C GLY A 123 -5.18 -6.28 7.60
N GLY A 124 -5.46 -7.50 8.05
CA GLY A 124 -5.23 -8.70 7.24
C GLY A 124 -5.62 -9.98 7.98
N PRO A 125 -5.61 -11.14 7.30
CA PRO A 125 -5.89 -12.43 7.92
C PRO A 125 -4.85 -12.83 8.97
N HIS A 126 -3.66 -12.22 8.97
CA HIS A 126 -2.56 -12.60 9.85
C HIS A 126 -2.90 -12.45 11.34
N GLN A 127 -3.48 -11.30 11.72
CA GLN A 127 -3.99 -11.08 13.09
C GLN A 127 -5.50 -11.32 13.17
N GLY A 128 -6.20 -11.17 12.05
CA GLY A 128 -7.64 -11.39 11.96
C GLY A 128 -8.48 -10.11 12.18
N PRO A 129 -9.80 -10.25 12.18
CA PRO A 129 -10.73 -9.12 12.27
C PRO A 129 -10.57 -8.31 13.56
N GLY A 130 -10.75 -6.98 13.46
CA GLY A 130 -10.71 -6.06 14.59
C GLY A 130 -9.34 -5.43 14.86
N TYR A 131 -8.29 -5.89 14.19
CA TYR A 131 -6.92 -5.38 14.32
C TYR A 131 -6.50 -4.61 13.08
N ALA A 132 -6.48 -3.29 13.17
CA ALA A 132 -5.98 -2.40 12.12
C ALA A 132 -4.46 -2.32 12.16
N TRP A 133 -3.80 -2.19 11.02
CA TRP A 133 -2.35 -2.07 10.95
C TRP A 133 -1.96 -0.63 10.64
N PRO A 134 -1.21 0.06 11.52
CA PRO A 134 -0.79 1.44 11.30
C PRO A 134 -0.06 1.66 9.97
N MET A 135 0.65 0.66 9.46
CA MET A 135 1.30 0.72 8.14
C MET A 135 0.34 1.03 7.00
N ALA A 136 -0.88 0.48 7.02
CA ALA A 136 -1.88 0.79 6.00
C ALA A 136 -2.33 2.27 6.08
N SER A 137 -2.47 2.83 7.28
CA SER A 137 -2.73 4.27 7.46
C SER A 137 -1.56 5.13 6.96
N ILE A 138 -0.32 4.71 7.20
CA ILE A 138 0.87 5.41 6.69
C ILE A 138 0.89 5.41 5.15
N VAL A 139 0.65 4.26 4.52
CA VAL A 139 0.54 4.17 3.06
C VAL A 139 -0.62 5.00 2.53
N ARG A 140 -1.76 5.02 3.23
CA ARG A 140 -2.91 5.84 2.89
C ARG A 140 -2.55 7.33 2.84
N ILE A 141 -1.74 7.81 3.78
CA ILE A 141 -1.21 9.19 3.82
C ILE A 141 -0.25 9.45 2.65
N LEU A 142 0.69 8.53 2.41
CA LEU A 142 1.68 8.62 1.33
C LEU A 142 1.05 8.61 -0.08
N THR A 143 -0.20 8.16 -0.18
CA THR A 143 -0.95 8.04 -1.44
C THR A 143 -2.21 8.92 -1.46
N SER A 144 -2.21 10.00 -0.67
CA SER A 144 -3.31 10.97 -0.62
C SER A 144 -2.81 12.39 -0.82
N ASP A 145 -3.61 13.19 -1.52
CA ASP A 145 -3.46 14.64 -1.58
C ASP A 145 -4.54 15.40 -0.79
N ASN A 146 -5.45 14.69 -0.13
CA ASN A 146 -6.51 15.28 0.69
C ASN A 146 -5.98 15.59 2.10
N ASP A 147 -5.83 16.88 2.42
CA ASP A 147 -5.30 17.35 3.71
C ASP A 147 -6.12 16.87 4.92
N THR A 148 -7.45 16.75 4.78
CA THR A 148 -8.32 16.23 5.84
C THR A 148 -8.05 14.74 6.07
N GLU A 149 -7.99 13.93 5.02
CA GLU A 149 -7.67 12.50 5.13
C GLU A 149 -6.30 12.30 5.78
N ILE A 150 -5.30 13.06 5.35
CA ILE A 150 -3.94 12.98 5.90
C ILE A 150 -3.94 13.32 7.40
N THR A 151 -4.57 14.43 7.76
CA THR A 151 -4.60 14.91 9.15
C THR A 151 -5.30 13.92 10.06
N GLU A 152 -6.45 13.39 9.64
CA GLU A 152 -7.21 12.40 10.42
C GLU A 152 -6.43 11.10 10.61
N GLN A 153 -5.77 10.59 9.56
CA GLN A 153 -4.97 9.37 9.65
C GLN A 153 -3.72 9.56 10.51
N LEU A 154 -3.05 10.71 10.40
CA LEU A 154 -1.90 11.02 11.24
C LEU A 154 -2.31 11.10 12.71
N ALA A 155 -3.44 11.74 13.02
CA ALA A 155 -4.00 11.79 14.36
C ALA A 155 -4.29 10.39 14.93
N MET A 156 -4.92 9.51 14.13
CA MET A 156 -5.20 8.13 14.55
C MET A 156 -3.91 7.35 14.87
N ILE A 157 -2.86 7.48 14.05
CA ILE A 157 -1.58 6.81 14.28
C ILE A 157 -0.95 7.29 15.60
N LEU A 158 -0.91 8.61 15.82
CA LEU A 158 -0.32 9.21 17.03
C LEU A 158 -1.11 8.83 18.29
N ASN A 159 -2.43 8.67 18.19
CA ASN A 159 -3.31 8.31 19.29
C ASN A 159 -3.47 6.79 19.50
N SER A 160 -2.73 5.96 18.75
CA SER A 160 -2.81 4.49 18.84
C SER A 160 -1.50 3.84 19.29
N THR A 161 -0.59 4.59 19.92
CA THR A 161 0.74 4.09 20.30
C THR A 161 0.81 3.51 21.72
N ASP A 162 -0.26 3.62 22.51
CA ASP A 162 -0.29 3.27 23.94
C ASP A 162 0.86 3.95 24.73
N ASP A 163 1.03 5.26 24.51
CA ASP A 163 2.08 6.10 25.12
C ASP A 163 3.54 5.68 24.86
N LEU A 164 3.79 4.64 24.05
CA LEU A 164 5.15 4.18 23.74
C LEU A 164 5.87 5.05 22.72
N GLY A 165 5.15 5.87 21.94
CA GLY A 165 5.73 6.67 20.85
C GLY A 165 6.33 5.85 19.71
N LEU A 166 5.94 4.57 19.61
CA LEU A 166 6.37 3.63 18.57
C LEU A 166 5.16 3.14 17.77
N ILE A 167 5.42 2.72 16.54
CA ILE A 167 4.42 2.15 15.64
C ILE A 167 4.37 0.64 15.82
N HIS A 168 3.21 0.15 16.24
CA HIS A 168 2.92 -1.28 16.41
C HIS A 168 2.64 -1.96 15.07
N GLU A 169 2.66 -3.29 15.04
CA GLU A 169 2.25 -4.05 13.86
C GLU A 169 0.75 -3.91 13.62
N SER A 170 -0.04 -4.18 14.66
CA SER A 170 -1.48 -4.06 14.63
C SER A 170 -2.00 -3.54 15.96
N VAL A 171 -3.13 -2.86 15.93
CA VAL A 171 -3.81 -2.28 17.09
C VAL A 171 -5.29 -2.64 17.01
N ASN A 172 -5.85 -3.09 18.13
CA ASN A 172 -7.29 -3.31 18.25
C ASN A 172 -8.03 -1.98 18.03
N THR A 173 -8.94 -1.98 17.06
CA THR A 173 -9.66 -0.77 16.60
C THR A 173 -10.48 -0.07 17.69
N PHE A 174 -10.78 -0.74 18.81
CA PHE A 174 -11.50 -0.17 19.95
C PHE A 174 -10.68 -0.09 21.25
N ASN A 175 -9.47 -0.64 21.28
CA ASN A 175 -8.63 -0.65 22.49
C ASN A 175 -7.15 -0.47 22.16
N GLN A 176 -6.61 0.73 22.37
CA GLN A 176 -5.21 1.02 22.03
C GLN A 176 -4.18 0.22 22.85
N THR A 177 -4.57 -0.30 24.03
CA THR A 177 -3.67 -1.09 24.90
C THR A 177 -3.53 -2.55 24.44
N ASP A 178 -4.34 -2.95 23.45
CA ASP A 178 -4.34 -4.28 22.85
C ASP A 178 -3.74 -4.19 21.45
N PHE A 179 -2.44 -4.46 21.36
CA PHE A 179 -1.65 -4.34 20.14
C PHE A 179 -0.61 -5.46 20.03
N THR A 180 -0.11 -5.67 18.81
CA THR A 180 0.93 -6.64 18.53
C THR A 180 2.27 -5.97 18.21
N ARG A 181 3.35 -6.63 18.63
CA ARG A 181 4.75 -6.20 18.40
C ARG A 181 5.04 -4.76 18.88
N PRO A 182 5.36 -4.58 20.18
CA PRO A 182 5.68 -3.26 20.75
C PRO A 182 6.87 -2.55 20.07
N TRP A 183 7.71 -3.31 19.34
CA TRP A 183 8.87 -2.81 18.62
C TRP A 183 8.90 -3.38 17.20
N PHE A 184 8.45 -2.58 16.22
CA PHE A 184 8.47 -2.94 14.82
C PHE A 184 9.25 -1.94 13.98
N SER A 185 10.55 -2.19 13.83
CA SER A 185 11.50 -1.28 13.16
C SER A 185 11.07 -0.87 11.74
N TRP A 186 10.47 -1.77 10.97
CA TRP A 186 9.97 -1.44 9.63
C TRP A 186 8.84 -0.41 9.69
N ALA A 187 7.83 -0.62 10.53
CA ALA A 187 6.72 0.34 10.67
C ALA A 187 7.20 1.70 11.18
N ASN A 188 8.14 1.72 12.13
CA ASN A 188 8.80 2.95 12.60
C ASN A 188 9.54 3.68 11.48
N GLY A 189 10.30 2.95 10.65
CA GLY A 189 11.02 3.51 9.52
C GLY A 189 10.07 4.08 8.46
N LEU A 190 8.98 3.37 8.16
CA LEU A 190 7.95 3.82 7.23
C LEU A 190 7.25 5.10 7.73
N PHE A 191 6.97 5.18 9.02
CA PHE A 191 6.43 6.40 9.64
C PHE A 191 7.40 7.57 9.52
N GLY A 192 8.69 7.35 9.81
CA GLY A 192 9.72 8.37 9.61
C GLY A 192 9.81 8.87 8.16
N GLN A 193 9.73 7.95 7.18
CA GLN A 193 9.68 8.30 5.77
C GLN A 193 8.46 9.16 5.43
N MET A 194 7.29 8.84 5.97
CA MET A 194 6.07 9.63 5.78
C MET A 194 6.16 11.02 6.42
N ILE A 195 6.81 11.16 7.57
CA ILE A 195 7.05 12.49 8.16
C ILE A 195 7.94 13.34 7.26
N LEU A 196 9.00 12.77 6.69
CA LEU A 196 9.88 13.48 5.75
C LEU A 196 9.13 13.89 4.47
N ASP A 197 8.31 12.98 3.91
CA ASP A 197 7.42 13.28 2.78
C ASP A 197 6.51 14.48 3.09
N LEU A 198 5.78 14.44 4.21
CA LEU A 198 4.89 15.52 4.62
C LEU A 198 5.62 16.84 4.90
N TYR A 199 6.82 16.78 5.45
CA TYR A 199 7.65 17.96 5.66
C TYR A 199 7.94 18.68 4.34
N ASP A 200 8.23 17.92 3.27
CA ASP A 200 8.55 18.49 1.96
C ASP A 200 7.29 18.97 1.22
N ARG A 201 6.20 18.18 1.19
CA ARG A 201 5.01 18.52 0.37
C ARG A 201 3.91 19.31 1.09
N LYS A 202 3.73 19.11 2.40
CA LYS A 202 2.60 19.62 3.19
C LYS A 202 3.03 20.01 4.63
N PRO A 203 4.05 20.86 4.81
CA PRO A 203 4.59 21.21 6.13
C PRO A 203 3.55 21.84 7.07
N GLN A 204 2.49 22.46 6.53
CA GLN A 204 1.39 23.02 7.31
C GLN A 204 0.61 21.96 8.11
N ILE A 205 0.58 20.70 7.66
CA ILE A 205 -0.07 19.61 8.41
C ILE A 205 0.74 19.30 9.68
N LEU A 206 2.07 19.27 9.57
CA LEU A 206 2.96 19.00 10.70
C LEU A 206 3.01 20.13 11.73
N ALA A 207 2.59 21.35 11.34
CA ALA A 207 2.47 22.49 12.24
C ALA A 207 1.18 22.46 13.09
N GLN A 208 0.25 21.55 12.82
CA GLN A 208 -0.99 21.43 13.59
C GLN A 208 -0.75 20.78 14.96
N SER A 209 -1.61 21.09 15.93
CA SER A 209 -1.63 20.35 17.20
C SER A 209 -2.47 19.09 17.03
N PHE A 210 -1.89 17.95 17.35
CA PHE A 210 -2.57 16.65 17.43
C PHE A 210 -2.91 16.26 18.87
N GLN A 211 -2.65 17.18 19.81
CA GLN A 211 -2.94 17.12 21.25
C GLN A 211 -3.72 18.35 21.69
#